data_AF-A0A9E3XN18-F1
#
_entry.id   AF-A0A9E3XN18-F1
#
_cell.length_a   1.000
_cell.length_b   1.000
_cell.length_c   1.000
_cell.angle_alpha   90.00
_cell.angle_beta   90.00
_cell.angle_gamma   90.00
#
_symmetry.space_group_name_H-M   'P 1'
#
loop_
_entity.id
_entity.type
_entity.pdbx_description
1 polymer ?
#
loop_
_entity_poly.entity_id
_entity_poly.type
_entity_poly.pdbx_seq_one_letter_code
_entity_poly.pdbx_strand_id
1 'polypeptide(L)'
;MLRIADTLAATAAALACAGVVVATAFAHGGGSGDYRSRVLKITPADMPIAAVVRDRDDRLRVTNTGDDELVVYGYVDDPYVRIGRDGVFVNHNSPAFYANDERYGADVPEGLDGTQKPDWVREDATDPTYEWHDHRIHWMLRTPPPQVDTEDPEPQQVFGWKVPFRYGATKGEIQGQLDYTGGKAPASTTWIWFAAGCGVFVVLVGIAWGVRRRRVRIRAAMQPDEQPVD
;
A
#
# COMPACT_ATOMS: atom_id res chain seq x y z
N MET A 1 -3.41 -7.68 -53.30
CA MET A 1 -3.79 -7.96 -51.90
C MET A 1 -2.60 -8.25 -50.97
N LEU A 2 -1.49 -8.87 -51.41
CA LEU A 2 -0.31 -9.14 -50.55
C LEU A 2 0.41 -7.90 -49.96
N ARG A 3 0.32 -6.71 -50.58
CA ARG A 3 1.09 -5.52 -50.14
C ARG A 3 0.58 -4.86 -48.86
N ILE A 4 -0.67 -5.10 -48.45
CA ILE A 4 -1.31 -4.46 -47.29
C ILE A 4 -1.12 -5.30 -46.01
N ALA A 5 -1.11 -6.63 -46.12
CA ALA A 5 -0.84 -7.54 -45.01
C ALA A 5 0.62 -7.44 -44.51
N ASP A 6 1.57 -7.18 -45.41
CA ASP A 6 3.00 -7.07 -45.10
C ASP A 6 3.39 -5.78 -44.36
N THR A 7 2.59 -4.72 -44.47
CA THR A 7 2.81 -3.46 -43.73
C THR A 7 2.28 -3.57 -42.32
N LEU A 8 1.11 -4.22 -42.14
CA LEU A 8 0.47 -4.45 -40.85
C LEU A 8 1.33 -5.26 -39.86
N ALA A 9 2.07 -6.26 -40.35
CA ALA A 9 2.94 -7.08 -39.49
C ALA A 9 4.15 -6.32 -38.93
N ALA A 10 4.72 -5.37 -39.69
CA ALA A 10 5.85 -4.56 -39.25
C ALA A 10 5.43 -3.46 -38.26
N THR A 11 4.22 -2.91 -38.41
CA THR A 11 3.65 -1.95 -37.45
C THR A 11 3.23 -2.63 -36.15
N ALA A 12 2.69 -3.85 -36.22
CA ALA A 12 2.31 -4.63 -35.04
C ALA A 12 3.51 -5.01 -34.14
N ALA A 13 4.66 -5.35 -34.74
CA ALA A 13 5.88 -5.64 -33.99
C ALA A 13 6.48 -4.39 -33.31
N ALA A 14 6.37 -3.22 -33.93
CA ALA A 14 6.83 -1.96 -33.34
C ALA A 14 5.91 -1.48 -32.20
N LEU A 15 4.59 -1.67 -32.31
CA LEU A 15 3.65 -1.36 -31.22
C LEU A 15 3.74 -2.34 -30.05
N ALA A 16 4.06 -3.62 -30.30
CA ALA A 16 4.23 -4.61 -29.23
C ALA A 16 5.42 -4.31 -28.29
N CYS A 17 6.43 -3.57 -28.75
CA CYS A 17 7.57 -3.16 -27.92
C CYS A 17 7.35 -1.85 -27.16
N ALA A 18 6.33 -1.05 -27.49
CA ALA A 18 6.06 0.24 -26.84
C ALA A 18 5.09 0.14 -25.64
N GLY A 19 4.48 -1.02 -25.41
CA GLY A 19 3.31 -1.15 -24.53
C GLY A 19 3.57 -1.54 -23.07
N VAL A 20 4.80 -1.59 -22.59
CA VAL A 20 5.07 -1.91 -21.17
C VAL A 20 5.33 -0.63 -20.39
N VAL A 21 4.34 0.26 -20.39
CA VAL A 21 4.19 1.21 -19.28
C VAL A 21 3.47 0.41 -18.20
N VAL A 22 4.22 -0.19 -17.28
CA VAL A 22 3.63 -0.70 -16.04
C VAL A 22 3.16 0.54 -15.30
N ALA A 23 1.91 0.94 -15.52
CA ALA A 23 1.24 1.87 -14.65
C ALA A 23 1.22 1.17 -13.29
N THR A 24 2.11 1.57 -12.40
CA THR A 24 2.02 1.20 -10.99
C THR A 24 0.67 1.74 -10.53
N ALA A 25 -0.30 0.85 -10.37
CA ALA A 25 -1.56 1.18 -9.75
C ALA A 25 -1.25 1.58 -8.30
N PHE A 26 -1.05 2.88 -8.06
CA PHE A 26 -1.10 3.45 -6.73
C PHE A 26 -2.54 3.28 -6.26
N ALA A 27 -2.81 2.19 -5.55
CA ALA A 27 -4.02 2.09 -4.75
C ALA A 27 -3.99 3.27 -3.78
N HIS A 28 -4.93 4.20 -3.91
CA HIS A 28 -5.07 5.36 -3.03
C HIS A 28 -5.58 4.85 -1.67
N GLY A 29 -4.68 4.35 -0.81
CA GLY A 29 -4.94 4.12 0.61
C GLY A 29 -4.59 5.37 1.42
N GLY A 30 -5.29 5.62 2.54
CA GLY A 30 -5.14 6.85 3.35
C GLY A 30 -3.77 7.02 4.03
N GLY A 31 -3.02 5.93 4.23
CA GLY A 31 -1.73 5.96 4.91
C GLY A 31 -0.55 6.38 4.02
N SER A 32 0.60 6.52 4.66
CA SER A 32 1.82 6.85 3.94
C SER A 32 2.30 5.68 3.08
N GLY A 33 2.68 5.98 1.83
CA GLY A 33 3.35 5.02 0.97
C GLY A 33 4.70 4.55 1.52
N ASP A 34 5.33 5.38 2.35
CA ASP A 34 6.69 5.16 2.85
C ASP A 34 6.74 4.41 4.16
N TYR A 35 5.62 4.25 4.88
CA TYR A 35 5.62 3.55 6.16
C TYR A 35 4.76 2.29 6.12
N ARG A 36 5.05 1.38 7.04
CA ARG A 36 4.24 0.21 7.33
C ARG A 36 4.18 -0.01 8.83
N SER A 37 2.99 0.04 9.38
CA SER A 37 2.73 -0.29 10.77
C SER A 37 2.01 -1.63 10.89
N ARG A 38 2.26 -2.34 11.99
CA ARG A 38 1.80 -3.72 12.18
C ARG A 38 1.66 -4.05 13.65
N VAL A 39 0.53 -4.65 14.00
CA VAL A 39 0.33 -5.30 15.30
C VAL A 39 1.25 -6.52 15.34
N LEU A 40 2.06 -6.63 16.39
CA LEU A 40 2.95 -7.76 16.63
C LEU A 40 2.35 -8.75 17.62
N LYS A 41 1.74 -8.24 18.69
CA LYS A 41 1.12 -9.09 19.72
C LYS A 41 0.12 -8.32 20.55
N ILE A 42 -0.75 -9.07 21.21
CA ILE A 42 -1.62 -8.61 22.29
C ILE A 42 -1.14 -9.27 23.57
N THR A 43 -1.11 -8.52 24.68
CA THR A 43 -0.72 -9.02 26.00
C THR A 43 -1.82 -8.69 27.02
N PRO A 44 -2.32 -9.66 27.80
CA PRO A 44 -2.00 -11.10 27.77
C PRO A 44 -2.27 -11.77 26.42
N ALA A 45 -1.68 -12.94 26.18
CA ALA A 45 -1.99 -13.73 24.98
C ALA A 45 -3.43 -14.26 25.04
N ASP A 46 -3.99 -14.64 23.90
CA ASP A 46 -5.32 -15.26 23.75
C ASP A 46 -6.49 -14.42 24.30
N MET A 47 -6.29 -13.10 24.42
CA MET A 47 -7.37 -12.18 24.71
C MET A 47 -8.42 -12.22 23.59
N PRO A 48 -9.73 -12.15 23.90
CA PRO A 48 -10.80 -12.19 22.91
C PRO A 48 -10.97 -10.83 22.22
N ILE A 49 -9.87 -10.30 21.68
CA ILE A 49 -9.82 -9.07 20.91
C ILE A 49 -8.95 -9.32 19.67
N ALA A 50 -9.32 -8.71 18.55
CA ALA A 50 -8.51 -8.68 17.34
C ALA A 50 -8.07 -7.25 17.06
N ALA A 51 -6.83 -7.06 16.60
CA ALA A 51 -6.30 -5.77 16.24
C ALA A 51 -5.50 -5.86 14.94
N VAL A 52 -5.68 -4.88 14.06
CA VAL A 52 -4.97 -4.80 12.78
C VAL A 52 -4.76 -3.34 12.40
N VAL A 53 -3.62 -3.06 11.76
CA VAL A 53 -3.41 -1.76 11.11
C VAL A 53 -3.95 -1.83 9.67
N ARG A 54 -4.79 -0.87 9.30
CA ARG A 54 -5.32 -0.68 7.94
C ARG A 54 -4.53 0.38 7.20
N ASP A 55 -4.59 0.27 5.87
CA ASP A 55 -3.99 1.23 4.93
C ASP A 55 -2.54 1.58 5.25
N ARG A 56 -1.73 0.52 5.43
CA ARG A 56 -0.30 0.53 5.76
C ARG A 56 0.02 1.02 7.17
N ASP A 57 -0.28 2.27 7.49
CA ASP A 57 0.02 2.89 8.77
C ASP A 57 -1.10 3.82 9.27
N ASP A 58 -2.25 3.82 8.62
CA ASP A 58 -3.21 4.92 8.75
C ASP A 58 -4.14 4.81 9.93
N ARG A 59 -4.73 3.62 10.09
CA ARG A 59 -5.82 3.39 11.01
C ARG A 59 -5.57 2.13 11.83
N LEU A 60 -5.72 2.22 13.13
CA LEU A 60 -5.79 1.04 14.00
C LEU A 60 -7.25 0.61 14.08
N ARG A 61 -7.52 -0.63 13.66
CA ARG A 61 -8.84 -1.27 13.80
C ARG A 61 -8.77 -2.27 14.94
N VAL A 62 -9.64 -2.12 15.92
CA VAL A 62 -9.78 -3.04 17.06
C VAL A 62 -11.19 -3.60 17.09
N THR A 63 -11.29 -4.92 17.21
CA THR A 63 -12.56 -5.66 17.29
C THR A 63 -12.59 -6.41 18.62
N ASN A 64 -13.68 -6.26 19.37
CA ASN A 64 -13.96 -7.13 20.51
C ASN A 64 -14.67 -8.40 20.01
N THR A 65 -14.07 -9.56 20.24
CA THR A 65 -14.63 -10.87 19.84
C THR A 65 -15.20 -11.66 21.01
N GLY A 66 -15.20 -11.08 22.21
CA GLY A 66 -15.69 -11.70 23.43
C GLY A 66 -16.94 -11.04 23.98
N ASP A 67 -17.27 -11.40 25.22
CA ASP A 67 -18.51 -11.03 25.89
C ASP A 67 -18.38 -9.87 26.86
N ASP A 68 -17.19 -9.65 27.42
CA ASP A 68 -16.92 -8.53 28.32
C ASP A 68 -16.63 -7.27 27.52
N GLU A 69 -16.81 -6.12 28.16
CA GLU A 69 -16.47 -4.84 27.56
C GLU A 69 -14.95 -4.65 27.43
N LEU A 70 -14.53 -4.23 26.25
CA LEU A 70 -13.19 -3.74 25.97
C LEU A 70 -13.17 -2.21 26.08
N VAL A 71 -12.29 -1.68 26.91
CA VAL A 71 -12.00 -0.24 27.03
C VAL A 71 -10.59 0.03 26.53
N VAL A 72 -10.47 0.80 25.46
CA VAL A 72 -9.18 1.31 24.96
C VAL A 72 -8.87 2.65 25.62
N TYR A 73 -7.63 2.84 26.05
CA TYR A 73 -7.20 4.07 26.71
C TYR A 73 -6.53 5.05 25.74
N GLY A 74 -6.80 6.34 25.98
CA GLY A 74 -6.26 7.48 25.27
C GLY A 74 -4.80 7.77 25.62
N TYR A 75 -4.33 8.96 25.24
CA TYR A 75 -2.92 9.34 25.38
C TYR A 75 -2.54 9.80 26.78
N VAL A 76 -3.52 10.13 27.61
CA VAL A 76 -3.35 10.57 29.00
C VAL A 76 -3.93 9.55 29.99
N ASP A 77 -3.95 8.27 29.58
CA ASP A 77 -4.49 7.13 30.34
C ASP A 77 -5.98 7.24 30.72
N ASP A 78 -6.73 8.08 30.01
CA ASP A 78 -8.17 8.23 30.14
C ASP A 78 -8.93 7.19 29.28
N PRO A 79 -10.16 6.79 29.64
CA PRO A 79 -10.97 5.92 28.78
C PRO A 79 -11.33 6.62 27.47
N TYR A 80 -10.97 6.04 26.32
CA TYR A 80 -11.24 6.63 25.01
C TYR A 80 -12.38 5.92 24.28
N VAL A 81 -12.30 4.60 24.11
CA VAL A 81 -13.31 3.82 23.36
C VAL A 81 -13.78 2.65 24.20
N ARG A 82 -15.09 2.40 24.22
CA ARG A 82 -15.72 1.18 24.74
C ARG A 82 -16.28 0.37 23.59
N ILE A 83 -15.97 -0.91 23.55
CA ILE A 83 -16.43 -1.84 22.53
C ILE A 83 -17.01 -3.06 23.25
N GLY A 84 -18.29 -3.34 23.05
CA GLY A 84 -18.96 -4.48 23.68
C GLY A 84 -20.31 -4.79 23.05
N ARG A 85 -21.08 -5.65 23.73
CA ARG A 85 -22.40 -6.10 23.26
C ARG A 85 -23.42 -4.97 23.10
N ASP A 86 -23.29 -3.91 23.89
CA ASP A 86 -24.18 -2.74 23.84
C ASP A 86 -23.85 -1.78 22.67
N GLY A 87 -22.72 -2.02 21.99
CA GLY A 87 -22.23 -1.26 20.86
C GLY A 87 -20.83 -0.70 21.07
N VAL A 88 -20.48 0.23 20.20
CA VAL A 88 -19.24 1.01 20.27
C VAL A 88 -19.58 2.40 20.79
N PHE A 89 -18.81 2.87 21.77
CA PHE A 89 -18.96 4.19 22.36
C PHE A 89 -17.62 4.90 22.42
N VAL A 90 -17.60 6.18 22.08
CA VAL A 90 -16.41 7.02 22.12
C VAL A 90 -16.59 8.11 23.17
N ASN A 91 -15.56 8.35 23.96
CA ASN A 91 -15.55 9.39 24.99
C ASN A 91 -15.20 10.74 24.37
N HIS A 92 -16.18 11.64 24.23
CA HIS A 92 -15.95 12.99 23.69
C HIS A 92 -15.21 13.93 24.66
N ASN A 93 -15.08 13.55 25.94
CA ASN A 93 -14.20 14.22 26.90
C ASN A 93 -12.76 13.68 26.88
N SER A 94 -12.46 12.70 26.02
CA SER A 94 -11.09 12.23 25.83
C SER A 94 -10.32 13.18 24.92
N PRO A 95 -9.10 13.61 25.28
CA PRO A 95 -8.23 14.32 24.35
C PRO A 95 -7.95 13.53 23.06
N ALA A 96 -7.97 12.19 23.16
CA ALA A 96 -7.75 11.30 22.03
C ALA A 96 -8.89 11.39 20.98
N PHE A 97 -10.10 11.77 21.37
CA PHE A 97 -11.20 11.96 20.42
C PHE A 97 -10.85 13.04 19.38
N TYR A 98 -10.39 14.21 19.84
CA TYR A 98 -10.01 15.32 18.97
C TYR A 98 -8.68 15.07 18.27
N ALA A 99 -7.68 14.59 19.01
CA ALA A 99 -6.36 14.34 18.43
C ALA A 99 -6.46 13.37 17.23
N ASN A 100 -7.30 12.34 17.30
CA ASN A 100 -7.40 11.30 16.27
C ASN A 100 -8.28 11.66 15.07
N ASP A 101 -8.88 12.86 15.05
CA ASP A 101 -9.72 13.29 13.93
C ASP A 101 -8.90 13.43 12.64
N GLU A 102 -7.67 13.94 12.78
CA GLU A 102 -6.72 14.10 11.69
C GLU A 102 -5.45 13.28 11.89
N ARG A 103 -4.85 12.86 10.77
CA ARG A 103 -3.58 12.12 10.75
C ARG A 103 -2.46 12.84 11.48
N TYR A 104 -2.33 14.17 11.35
CA TYR A 104 -1.24 14.92 11.99
C TYR A 104 -1.64 15.61 13.29
N GLY A 105 -2.81 15.23 13.81
CA GLY A 105 -3.43 15.85 14.97
C GLY A 105 -4.25 17.08 14.64
N ALA A 106 -5.35 17.21 15.38
CA ALA A 106 -6.20 18.37 15.41
C ALA A 106 -6.13 19.05 16.78
N ASP A 107 -6.66 20.27 16.86
CA ASP A 107 -6.70 21.04 18.09
C ASP A 107 -7.60 20.35 19.14
N VAL A 108 -7.04 20.14 20.33
CA VAL A 108 -7.78 19.63 21.49
C VAL A 108 -8.34 20.82 22.27
N PRO A 109 -9.65 20.86 22.58
CA PRO A 109 -10.24 21.91 23.41
C PRO A 109 -9.52 22.08 24.76
N GLU A 110 -9.40 23.33 25.22
CA GLU A 110 -8.81 23.64 26.52
C GLU A 110 -9.59 22.96 27.67
N GLY A 111 -8.85 22.49 28.68
CA GLY A 111 -9.44 21.87 29.87
C GLY A 111 -9.76 20.37 29.74
N LEU A 112 -9.53 19.76 28.57
CA LEU A 112 -9.53 18.31 28.41
C LEU A 112 -8.17 17.73 28.75
N ASP A 113 -8.00 17.29 29.99
CA ASP A 113 -6.77 16.68 30.51
C ASP A 113 -6.94 15.19 30.86
N GLY A 114 -8.11 14.62 30.55
CA GLY A 114 -8.43 13.21 30.80
C GLY A 114 -8.96 12.92 32.21
N THR A 115 -9.10 13.93 33.07
CA THR A 115 -9.67 13.77 34.42
C THR A 115 -11.19 13.91 34.46
N GLN A 116 -11.79 14.41 33.37
CA GLN A 116 -13.22 14.61 33.26
C GLN A 116 -13.96 13.27 33.29
N LYS A 117 -15.20 13.28 33.79
CA LYS A 117 -16.08 12.12 33.65
C LYS A 117 -16.26 11.82 32.15
N PRO A 118 -16.13 10.55 31.71
CA PRO A 118 -16.33 10.21 30.31
C PRO A 118 -17.73 10.59 29.82
N ASP A 119 -17.79 11.20 28.63
CA ASP A 119 -19.01 11.48 27.89
C ASP A 119 -19.14 10.48 26.73
N TRP A 120 -19.85 9.38 26.98
CA TRP A 120 -19.96 8.27 26.05
C TRP A 120 -21.01 8.54 24.98
N VAL A 121 -20.55 8.74 23.74
CA VAL A 121 -21.41 8.85 22.56
C VAL A 121 -21.38 7.55 21.80
N ARG A 122 -22.55 7.04 21.42
CA ARG A 122 -22.67 5.78 20.67
C ARG A 122 -22.34 6.01 19.21
N GLU A 123 -21.43 5.20 18.68
CA GLU A 123 -21.10 5.17 17.26
C GLU A 123 -22.13 4.34 16.47
N ASP A 124 -22.30 4.69 15.21
CA ASP A 124 -23.10 3.89 14.27
C ASP A 124 -22.25 2.73 13.71
N ALA A 125 -21.87 1.81 14.60
CA ALA A 125 -21.11 0.62 14.27
C ALA A 125 -22.02 -0.62 14.17
N THR A 126 -21.89 -1.37 13.07
CA THR A 126 -22.65 -2.61 12.84
C THR A 126 -22.02 -3.85 13.48
N ASP A 127 -20.72 -3.79 13.75
CA ASP A 127 -19.92 -4.83 14.40
C ASP A 127 -19.24 -4.26 15.65
N PRO A 128 -18.81 -5.09 16.62
CA PRO A 128 -18.08 -4.64 17.80
C PRO A 128 -16.64 -4.26 17.43
N THR A 129 -16.51 -3.27 16.55
CA THR A 129 -15.26 -2.82 15.94
C THR A 129 -15.21 -1.31 15.94
N TYR A 130 -14.04 -0.76 16.28
CA TYR A 130 -13.76 0.65 16.09
C TYR A 130 -12.43 0.85 15.36
N GLU A 131 -12.35 1.90 14.55
CA GLU A 131 -11.20 2.21 13.71
C GLU A 131 -10.88 3.71 13.74
N TRP A 132 -9.64 4.09 14.09
CA TRP A 132 -9.24 5.49 14.26
C TRP A 132 -7.78 5.74 13.85
N HIS A 133 -7.43 7.01 13.60
CA HIS A 133 -6.04 7.42 13.34
C HIS A 133 -5.24 7.46 14.65
N ASP A 134 -4.83 6.30 15.16
CA ASP A 134 -4.02 6.26 16.38
C ASP A 134 -2.61 6.81 16.11
N HIS A 135 -2.28 7.96 16.69
CA HIS A 135 -0.98 8.60 16.49
C HIS A 135 0.19 7.82 17.08
N ARG A 136 -0.05 6.81 17.92
CA ARG A 136 1.02 5.92 18.41
C ARG A 136 1.49 4.98 17.30
N ILE A 137 0.67 4.70 16.29
CA ILE A 137 1.00 3.67 15.29
C ILE A 137 1.75 4.20 14.07
N HIS A 138 1.96 5.51 13.93
CA HIS A 138 2.57 6.10 12.74
C HIS A 138 3.46 7.31 13.04
N TRP A 139 4.23 7.73 12.03
CA TRP A 139 5.09 8.90 12.14
C TRP A 139 4.27 10.19 11.98
N MET A 140 4.40 11.11 12.94
CA MET A 140 3.58 12.32 13.06
C MET A 140 4.13 13.53 12.31
N LEU A 141 5.28 13.41 11.64
CA LEU A 141 5.86 14.49 10.86
C LEU A 141 5.81 14.18 9.37
N ARG A 142 5.73 15.23 8.56
CA ARG A 142 5.74 15.11 7.08
C ARG A 142 7.13 14.81 6.52
N THR A 143 8.18 15.11 7.28
CA THR A 143 9.57 14.79 6.94
C THR A 143 9.96 13.44 7.54
N PRO A 144 10.77 12.60 6.86
CA PRO A 144 11.23 11.33 7.41
C PRO A 144 11.94 11.48 8.77
N PRO A 145 11.88 10.46 9.65
CA PRO A 145 12.65 10.43 10.88
C PRO A 145 14.15 10.58 10.59
N PRO A 146 14.90 11.33 11.41
CA PRO A 146 16.32 11.57 11.16
C PRO A 146 17.17 10.29 11.23
N GLN A 147 16.68 9.23 11.89
CA GLN A 147 17.38 7.95 12.00
C GLN A 147 17.23 7.00 10.80
N VAL A 148 16.35 7.29 9.83
CA VAL A 148 16.18 6.42 8.66
C VAL A 148 17.08 6.84 7.51
N ASP A 149 17.71 5.88 6.85
CA ASP A 149 18.40 6.09 5.57
C ASP A 149 17.39 5.98 4.43
N THR A 150 17.07 7.11 3.79
CA THR A 150 16.08 7.13 2.70
C THR A 150 16.58 6.47 1.40
N GLU A 151 17.87 6.18 1.29
CA GLU A 151 18.49 5.55 0.13
C GLU A 151 18.71 4.04 0.33
N ASP A 152 18.55 3.51 1.55
CA ASP A 152 18.55 2.07 1.81
C ASP A 152 17.17 1.48 1.45
N PRO A 153 17.08 0.57 0.46
CA PRO A 153 15.81 -0.06 0.07
C PRO A 153 15.25 -1.02 1.12
N GLU A 154 16.05 -1.45 2.10
CA GLU A 154 15.59 -2.37 3.12
C GLU A 154 14.66 -1.69 4.13
N PRO A 155 13.62 -2.39 4.61
CA PRO A 155 12.77 -1.87 5.67
C PRO A 155 13.57 -1.57 6.95
N GLN A 156 13.39 -0.36 7.48
CA GLN A 156 14.07 0.10 8.68
C GLN A 156 13.08 0.35 9.81
N GLN A 157 13.34 -0.22 10.98
CA GLN A 157 12.50 0.02 12.14
C GLN A 157 12.58 1.48 12.58
N VAL A 158 11.43 2.13 12.74
CA VAL A 158 11.34 3.49 13.26
C VAL A 158 11.17 3.45 14.78
N PHE A 159 10.12 2.77 15.28
CA PHE A 159 9.87 2.56 16.71
C PHE A 159 8.89 1.42 16.95
N GLY A 160 8.86 0.92 18.19
CA GLY A 160 7.76 0.09 18.70
C GLY A 160 6.68 0.95 19.35
N TRP A 161 5.43 0.50 19.33
CA TRP A 161 4.29 1.23 19.89
C TRP A 161 3.38 0.32 20.72
N LYS A 162 2.57 0.96 21.57
CA LYS A 162 1.66 0.28 22.50
C LYS A 162 0.34 1.02 22.62
N VAL A 163 -0.77 0.29 22.62
CA VAL A 163 -2.11 0.80 22.90
C VAL A 163 -2.67 0.07 24.12
N PRO A 164 -2.69 0.71 25.31
CA PRO A 164 -3.25 0.13 26.52
C PRO A 164 -4.77 -0.06 26.41
N PHE A 165 -5.25 -1.16 26.99
CA PHE A 165 -6.67 -1.46 27.11
C PHE A 165 -6.98 -2.17 28.42
N ARG A 166 -8.27 -2.28 28.73
CA ARG A 166 -8.82 -3.15 29.76
C ARG A 166 -9.98 -3.93 29.18
N TYR A 167 -9.97 -5.25 29.33
CA TYR A 167 -11.06 -6.14 28.94
C TYR A 167 -11.67 -6.73 30.22
N GLY A 168 -12.92 -6.37 30.53
CA GLY A 168 -13.50 -6.67 31.84
C GLY A 168 -12.62 -6.11 32.97
N ALA A 169 -12.08 -6.98 33.82
CA ALA A 169 -11.13 -6.59 34.89
C ALA A 169 -9.65 -6.65 34.46
N THR A 170 -9.34 -7.24 33.31
CA THR A 170 -7.97 -7.55 32.88
C THR A 170 -7.36 -6.39 32.12
N LYS A 171 -6.23 -5.87 32.60
CA LYS A 171 -5.43 -4.88 31.86
C LYS A 171 -4.57 -5.56 30.80
N GLY A 172 -4.35 -4.89 29.68
CA GLY A 172 -3.52 -5.39 28.60
C GLY A 172 -3.01 -4.28 27.68
N GLU A 173 -2.23 -4.68 26.68
CA GLU A 173 -1.66 -3.81 25.66
C GLU A 173 -1.68 -4.49 24.30
N ILE A 174 -2.09 -3.75 23.26
CA ILE A 174 -1.81 -4.09 21.87
C ILE A 174 -0.44 -3.51 21.56
N GLN A 175 0.49 -4.34 21.09
CA GLN A 175 1.86 -3.93 20.80
C GLN A 175 2.15 -4.11 19.32
N GLY A 176 2.89 -3.16 18.77
CA GLY A 176 3.26 -3.22 17.37
C GLY A 176 4.53 -2.44 17.07
N GLN A 177 4.78 -2.27 15.78
CA GLN A 177 5.96 -1.62 15.26
C GLN A 177 5.63 -0.82 14.01
N LEU A 178 6.33 0.30 13.85
CA LEU A 178 6.38 1.09 12.64
C LEU A 178 7.72 0.87 11.94
N ASP A 179 7.67 0.55 10.65
CA ASP A 179 8.82 0.43 9.77
C ASP A 179 8.75 1.49 8.66
N TYR A 180 9.90 2.06 8.30
CA TYR A 180 10.10 2.82 7.07
C TYR A 180 10.38 1.85 5.94
N THR A 181 9.67 2.03 4.84
CA THR A 181 9.62 1.18 3.63
C THR A 181 9.72 2.01 2.34
N GLY A 182 9.96 3.33 2.45
CA GLY A 182 10.11 4.27 1.33
C GLY A 182 11.53 4.33 0.76
N GLY A 183 12.39 3.38 1.13
CA GLY A 183 13.75 3.25 0.62
C GLY A 183 13.78 3.12 -0.90
N LYS A 184 14.67 3.85 -1.56
CA LYS A 184 14.83 3.76 -3.02
C LYS A 184 15.65 2.53 -3.39
N ALA A 185 15.08 1.63 -4.18
CA ALA A 185 15.90 0.64 -4.86
C ALA A 185 16.90 1.34 -5.79
N PRO A 186 18.16 0.88 -5.86
CA PRO A 186 19.10 1.39 -6.85
C PRO A 186 18.50 1.21 -8.24
N ALA A 187 18.62 2.23 -9.10
CA ALA A 187 18.14 2.15 -10.47
C ALA A 187 18.75 0.92 -11.16
N SER A 188 17.94 -0.08 -11.49
CA SER A 188 18.48 -1.31 -12.05
C SER A 188 19.06 -1.04 -13.44
N THR A 189 20.32 -1.35 -13.69
CA THR A 189 20.90 -1.28 -15.04
C THR A 189 20.27 -2.31 -15.98
N THR A 190 19.42 -3.21 -15.48
CA THR A 190 18.75 -4.28 -16.22
C THR A 190 17.90 -3.77 -17.37
N TRP A 191 17.28 -2.59 -17.25
CA TRP A 191 16.53 -1.98 -18.35
C TRP A 191 17.44 -1.60 -19.54
N ILE A 192 18.71 -1.27 -19.29
CA ILE A 192 19.69 -0.97 -20.35
C ILE A 192 19.94 -2.24 -21.17
N TRP A 193 20.13 -3.39 -20.49
CA TRP A 193 20.31 -4.68 -21.17
C TRP A 193 19.05 -5.14 -21.88
N PHE A 194 17.87 -4.89 -21.31
CA PHE A 194 16.60 -5.17 -21.96
C PHE A 194 16.41 -4.32 -23.23
N ALA A 195 16.66 -3.02 -23.15
CA ALA A 195 16.63 -2.10 -24.29
C ALA A 195 17.65 -2.48 -25.37
N ALA A 196 18.88 -2.84 -24.98
CA ALA A 196 19.91 -3.32 -25.90
C ALA A 196 19.49 -4.64 -26.58
N GLY A 197 18.93 -5.59 -25.83
CA GLY A 197 18.40 -6.84 -26.37
C GLY A 197 17.27 -6.62 -27.38
N CYS A 198 16.31 -5.73 -27.06
CA CYS A 198 15.27 -5.33 -28.00
C CYS A 198 15.85 -4.69 -29.27
N GLY A 199 16.86 -3.82 -29.13
CA GLY A 199 17.56 -3.21 -30.26
C GLY A 199 18.20 -4.25 -31.18
N VAL A 200 18.93 -5.23 -30.62
CA VAL A 200 19.53 -6.33 -31.38
C VAL A 200 18.47 -7.16 -32.09
N PHE A 201 17.36 -7.48 -31.42
CA PHE A 201 16.27 -8.26 -32.01
C PHE A 201 15.63 -7.56 -33.21
N VAL A 202 15.34 -6.26 -33.12
CA VAL A 202 14.79 -5.46 -34.22
C VAL A 202 15.73 -5.45 -35.43
N VAL A 203 17.04 -5.31 -35.19
CA VAL A 203 18.05 -5.35 -36.26
C VAL A 203 18.06 -6.73 -36.95
N LEU A 204 18.06 -7.82 -36.18
CA LEU A 204 18.05 -9.18 -36.74
C LEU A 204 16.80 -9.48 -37.57
N VAL A 205 15.62 -9.05 -37.10
CA VAL A 205 14.36 -9.17 -37.86
C VAL A 205 14.42 -8.34 -39.15
N GLY A 206 14.94 -7.12 -39.08
CA GLY A 206 15.14 -6.26 -40.26
C GLY A 206 16.07 -6.89 -41.31
N ILE A 207 17.18 -7.49 -40.88
CA ILE A 207 18.11 -8.21 -41.76
C ILE A 207 17.43 -9.43 -42.40
N ALA A 208 16.78 -10.29 -41.60
CA ALA A 208 16.10 -11.47 -42.10
C ALA A 208 15.00 -11.13 -43.13
N TRP A 209 14.26 -10.05 -42.89
CA TRP A 209 13.24 -9.54 -43.81
C TRP A 209 13.86 -9.01 -45.11
N GLY A 210 14.97 -8.26 -45.03
CA GLY A 210 15.71 -7.78 -46.19
C GLY A 210 16.23 -8.92 -47.08
N VAL A 211 16.76 -9.98 -46.46
CA VAL A 211 17.21 -11.20 -47.17
C VAL A 211 16.05 -11.92 -47.85
N ARG A 212 14.91 -12.08 -47.16
CA ARG A 212 13.71 -12.73 -47.72
C ARG A 212 13.17 -11.96 -48.94
N ARG A 213 13.09 -10.62 -48.86
CA ARG A 213 12.65 -9.78 -49.98
C ARG A 213 13.57 -9.88 -51.20
N ARG A 214 14.89 -9.93 -50.99
CA ARG A 214 15.86 -10.11 -52.09
C ARG A 214 15.68 -11.47 -52.77
N ARG A 215 15.52 -12.56 -52.00
CA ARG A 215 15.32 -13.91 -52.55
C ARG A 215 14.04 -14.02 -53.40
N VAL A 216 12.94 -13.43 -52.95
CA VAL A 216 11.67 -13.42 -53.70
C VAL A 216 11.81 -12.66 -55.03
N ARG A 217 12.47 -11.50 -55.03
CA ARG A 217 12.72 -10.71 -56.26
C ARG A 217 13.59 -11.45 -57.27
N ILE A 218 14.67 -12.10 -56.80
CA ILE A 218 15.57 -12.87 -57.67
C ILE A 218 14.82 -14.06 -58.29
N ARG A 219 14.00 -14.78 -57.50
CA ARG A 219 13.23 -15.93 -58.00
C ARG A 219 12.16 -15.53 -59.02
N ALA A 220 11.51 -14.38 -58.82
CA ALA A 220 10.55 -13.82 -59.78
C ALA A 220 11.23 -13.35 -61.09
N ALA A 221 12.48 -12.87 -61.01
CA ALA A 221 13.27 -12.51 -62.20
C ALA A 221 13.83 -13.74 -62.95
N MET A 222 13.80 -14.93 -62.35
CA MET A 222 14.31 -16.18 -62.92
C MET A 222 13.21 -17.09 -63.50
N GLN A 223 11.92 -16.73 -63.42
CA GLN A 223 10.85 -17.42 -64.15
C GLN A 223 10.55 -16.65 -65.44
N PRO A 224 10.97 -17.13 -66.62
CA PRO A 224 10.52 -16.56 -67.89
C PRO A 224 9.04 -16.91 -68.10
N ASP A 225 8.28 -15.96 -68.67
CA ASP A 225 6.87 -16.15 -69.05
C ASP A 225 6.74 -17.37 -69.97
N GLU A 226 6.14 -18.45 -69.46
CA GLU A 226 5.57 -19.49 -70.30
C GLU A 226 4.30 -18.89 -70.94
N GLN A 227 4.41 -18.46 -72.20
CA GLN A 227 3.23 -18.16 -73.00
C GLN A 227 2.45 -19.45 -73.25
N PRO A 228 1.11 -19.43 -73.16
CA PRO A 228 0.30 -20.57 -73.54
C PRO A 228 0.39 -20.76 -75.04
N VAL A 229 0.71 -21.99 -75.47
CA VAL A 229 0.65 -22.41 -76.87
C VAL A 229 -0.78 -22.90 -77.11
N ASP A 230 -1.54 -22.15 -77.92
CA ASP A 230 -2.79 -22.61 -78.55
C ASP A 230 -2.52 -23.61 -79.68
#